data_AF-A0A227P5Y2-F1
#
_entry.id   AF-A0A227P5Y2-F1
#
_cell.length_a   1.000
_cell.length_b   1.000
_cell.length_c   1.000
_cell.angle_alpha   90.00
_cell.angle_beta   90.00
_cell.angle_gamma   90.00
#
_symmetry.space_group_name_H-M   'P 1'
#
loop_
_entity.id
_entity.type
_entity.pdbx_description
1 polymer ?
#
loop_
_entity_poly.entity_id
_entity_poly.type
_entity_poly.pdbx_seq_one_letter_code
_entity_poly.pdbx_strand_id
1 'polypeptide(L)'
;MRNYDATLGKFFNMDRFSEKYYDVNPYQYCVNNPVRFVDVRGDSISVDKSITQNWALNKVMTLFAGTKAGRKFLSQFASKGQTVFGQTFDKDGKYDKAGLNLEFTSYREEDENDRGETGNDAENTITVGINSFEGVASQDDKSYNYDNPNAVTSAKNMSRWIMSRTITAFHESFIHADLFAKDYMDNKKFDSSNILYKPKGYESHWQHSQVLYNNGNNTSWPTDGVSGIKEVNSTFGRFYTSGQLDKMVWKYNGGKY
;
A
#
# COMPACT_ATOMS: atom_id res chain seq x y z
N MET A 1 23.36 -5.48 -14.85
CA MET A 1 23.28 -4.01 -15.02
C MET A 1 22.83 -3.76 -16.46
N ARG A 2 21.71 -3.05 -16.69
CA ARG A 2 21.30 -2.63 -18.06
C ARG A 2 21.89 -1.25 -18.33
N ASN A 3 22.52 -1.06 -19.48
CA ASN A 3 23.03 0.24 -19.89
C ASN A 3 21.88 1.03 -20.51
N TYR A 4 21.55 2.19 -19.93
CA TYR A 4 20.47 3.07 -20.37
C TYR A 4 21.03 4.16 -21.29
N ASP A 5 20.36 4.39 -22.41
CA ASP A 5 20.62 5.53 -23.30
C ASP A 5 19.61 6.65 -23.01
N ALA A 6 20.09 7.72 -22.38
CA ALA A 6 19.27 8.87 -22.04
C ALA A 6 18.83 9.69 -23.27
N THR A 7 19.57 9.61 -24.38
CA THR A 7 19.26 10.29 -25.64
C THR A 7 18.13 9.59 -26.39
N LEU A 8 18.04 8.26 -26.28
CA LEU A 8 17.02 7.45 -26.95
C LEU A 8 15.85 7.04 -26.06
N GLY A 9 15.95 7.19 -24.74
CA GLY A 9 14.93 6.76 -23.79
C GLY A 9 14.74 5.24 -23.75
N LYS A 10 15.80 4.47 -24.03
CA LYS A 10 15.76 3.00 -24.19
C LYS A 10 16.94 2.33 -23.49
N PHE A 11 16.80 1.04 -23.18
CA PHE A 11 17.92 0.21 -22.77
C PHE A 11 18.64 -0.39 -23.99
N PHE A 12 19.98 -0.50 -23.93
CA PHE A 12 20.76 -1.20 -24.96
C PHE A 12 20.63 -2.72 -24.92
N ASN A 13 20.23 -3.25 -23.77
CA ASN A 13 20.08 -4.68 -23.54
C ASN A 13 18.59 -5.04 -23.48
N MET A 14 18.22 -6.18 -24.08
CA MET A 14 16.88 -6.74 -24.03
C MET A 14 16.45 -6.95 -22.57
N ASP A 15 15.19 -6.63 -22.26
CA ASP A 15 14.61 -6.91 -20.95
C ASP A 15 14.68 -8.41 -20.63
N ARG A 16 15.14 -8.76 -19.41
CA ARG A 16 15.21 -10.16 -18.94
C ARG A 16 13.82 -10.78 -18.74
N PHE A 17 12.78 -9.95 -18.73
CA PHE A 17 11.39 -10.34 -18.65
C PHE A 17 10.63 -9.99 -19.94
N SER A 18 11.32 -9.86 -21.08
CA SER A 18 10.66 -9.63 -22.39
C SER A 18 9.58 -10.67 -22.70
N GLU A 19 9.77 -11.90 -22.24
CA GLU A 19 8.80 -13.01 -22.38
C GLU A 19 7.56 -12.88 -21.46
N LYS A 20 7.56 -11.92 -20.53
CA LYS A 20 6.44 -11.62 -19.61
C LYS A 20 5.50 -10.56 -20.16
N TYR A 21 5.95 -9.75 -21.12
CA TYR A 21 5.27 -8.57 -21.63
C TYR A 21 5.29 -8.55 -23.17
N TYR A 22 4.55 -9.48 -23.80
CA TYR A 22 4.53 -9.64 -25.26
C TYR A 22 4.01 -8.39 -26.00
N ASP A 23 3.13 -7.62 -25.36
CA ASP A 23 2.45 -6.47 -25.98
C ASP A 23 3.27 -5.19 -25.91
N VAL A 24 4.49 -5.26 -25.37
CA VAL A 24 5.31 -4.09 -25.07
C VAL A 24 6.74 -4.30 -25.53
N ASN A 25 7.36 -3.23 -26.06
CA ASN A 25 8.66 -3.35 -26.71
C ASN A 25 9.73 -3.84 -25.71
N PRO A 26 10.52 -4.88 -26.03
CA PRO A 26 11.50 -5.48 -25.12
C PRO A 26 12.68 -4.57 -24.74
N TYR A 27 12.71 -3.33 -25.24
CA TYR A 27 13.69 -2.30 -24.92
C TYR A 27 13.10 -1.06 -24.23
N GLN A 28 11.82 -1.11 -23.82
CA GLN A 28 11.13 0.03 -23.24
C GLN A 28 11.69 0.46 -21.88
N TYR A 29 11.58 1.75 -21.58
CA TYR A 29 11.86 2.35 -20.27
C TYR A 29 10.57 2.97 -19.74
N CYS A 30 10.16 2.60 -18.53
CA CYS A 30 9.02 3.19 -17.82
C CYS A 30 7.67 3.14 -18.56
N VAL A 31 7.44 2.16 -19.44
CA VAL A 31 6.23 2.10 -20.29
C VAL A 31 5.98 3.44 -21.02
N ASN A 32 7.06 4.08 -21.48
CA ASN A 32 7.09 5.41 -22.09
C ASN A 32 6.63 6.59 -21.21
N ASN A 33 6.57 6.44 -19.88
CA ASN A 33 6.30 7.55 -18.95
C ASN A 33 7.41 7.73 -17.90
N PRO A 34 8.61 8.20 -18.31
CA PRO A 34 9.76 8.38 -17.42
C PRO A 34 9.66 9.61 -16.50
N VAL A 35 8.62 10.43 -16.64
CA VAL A 35 8.35 11.57 -15.74
C VAL A 35 7.71 11.11 -14.44
N ARG A 36 6.84 10.09 -14.52
CA ARG A 36 6.11 9.52 -13.39
C ARG A 36 6.78 8.28 -12.79
N PHE A 37 7.42 7.46 -13.62
CA PHE A 37 8.01 6.20 -13.18
C PHE A 37 9.53 6.21 -13.31
N VAL A 38 10.22 5.66 -12.32
CA VAL A 38 11.65 5.32 -12.41
C VAL A 38 11.73 3.81 -12.30
N ASP A 39 11.87 3.12 -13.43
CA ASP A 39 12.18 1.68 -13.45
C ASP A 39 13.65 1.50 -13.08
N VAL A 40 13.91 1.33 -11.77
CA VAL A 40 15.26 1.15 -11.23
C VAL A 40 15.80 -0.26 -11.54
N ARG A 41 14.97 -1.27 -11.86
CA ARG A 41 15.43 -2.67 -11.97
C ARG A 41 14.46 -3.77 -12.49
N GLY A 42 13.25 -3.47 -12.94
CA GLY A 42 12.19 -4.46 -13.17
C GLY A 42 11.61 -4.97 -11.85
N ASP A 43 11.55 -4.07 -10.86
CA ASP A 43 11.10 -4.32 -9.49
C ASP A 43 9.56 -4.32 -9.43
N SER A 44 8.96 -5.38 -8.86
CA SER A 44 7.48 -5.51 -8.78
C SER A 44 6.83 -4.66 -7.68
N ILE A 45 7.63 -3.99 -6.84
CA ILE A 45 7.13 -2.93 -5.92
C ILE A 45 7.74 -1.59 -6.30
N SER A 46 6.93 -0.59 -6.62
CA SER A 46 7.37 0.78 -6.83
C SER A 46 6.97 1.66 -5.64
N VAL A 47 7.83 2.63 -5.31
CA VAL A 47 7.55 3.61 -4.26
C VAL A 47 7.77 5.00 -4.86
N ASP A 48 6.71 5.78 -4.91
CA ASP A 48 6.75 7.11 -5.47
C ASP A 48 7.61 8.07 -4.62
N LYS A 49 8.13 9.11 -5.28
CA LYS A 49 8.92 10.16 -4.60
C LYS A 49 8.09 10.91 -3.56
N SER A 50 6.79 11.07 -3.77
CA SER A 50 5.90 11.73 -2.82
C SER A 50 5.90 11.03 -1.45
N ILE A 51 6.05 9.70 -1.41
CA ILE A 51 6.21 8.93 -0.18
C ILE A 51 7.63 9.08 0.39
N THR A 52 8.66 8.93 -0.44
CA THR A 52 10.05 8.90 0.06
C THR A 52 10.59 10.27 0.47
N GLN A 53 10.08 11.35 -0.13
CA GLN A 53 10.46 12.74 0.19
C GLN A 53 9.58 13.34 1.29
N ASN A 54 8.37 12.82 1.51
CA ASN A 54 7.59 13.16 2.70
C ASN A 54 8.09 12.33 3.89
N TRP A 55 8.82 12.96 4.79
CA TRP A 55 9.43 12.28 5.93
C TRP A 55 8.41 11.53 6.82
N ALA A 56 7.20 12.07 6.99
CA ALA A 56 6.17 11.48 7.85
C ALA A 56 5.58 10.24 7.19
N LEU A 57 5.28 10.29 5.88
CA LEU A 57 4.83 9.12 5.12
C LEU A 57 5.93 8.07 4.94
N ASN A 58 7.18 8.49 4.72
CA ASN A 58 8.31 7.58 4.74
C ASN A 58 8.39 6.83 6.07
N LYS A 59 8.23 7.54 7.20
CA LYS A 59 8.19 6.94 8.54
C LYS A 59 7.01 5.97 8.70
N VAL A 60 5.82 6.33 8.22
CA VAL A 60 4.63 5.45 8.19
C VAL A 60 4.93 4.14 7.48
N MET A 61 5.51 4.22 6.28
CA MET A 61 5.79 3.05 5.46
C MET A 61 6.96 2.21 5.99
N THR A 62 7.99 2.83 6.59
CA THR A 62 9.04 2.11 7.32
C THR A 62 8.49 1.37 8.54
N LEU A 63 7.53 1.95 9.28
CA LEU A 63 6.88 1.26 10.39
C LEU A 63 6.06 0.08 9.92
N PHE A 64 5.24 0.28 8.88
CA PHE A 64 4.46 -0.78 8.23
C PHE A 64 5.37 -1.94 7.78
N ALA A 65 6.38 -1.64 6.94
CA ALA A 65 7.32 -2.62 6.43
C ALA A 65 8.21 -3.23 7.53
N GLY A 66 8.39 -2.55 8.66
CA GLY A 66 9.15 -3.05 9.80
C GLY A 66 8.45 -4.13 10.61
N THR A 67 7.14 -4.30 10.45
CA THR A 67 6.39 -5.36 11.15
C THR A 67 6.54 -6.73 10.50
N LYS A 68 6.29 -7.81 11.25
CA LYS A 68 6.22 -9.16 10.67
C LYS A 68 5.15 -9.28 9.59
N ALA A 69 3.97 -8.71 9.85
CA ALA A 69 2.84 -8.73 8.92
C ALA A 69 3.16 -7.95 7.63
N GLY A 70 3.62 -6.70 7.76
CA GLY A 70 3.97 -5.85 6.62
C GLY A 70 5.09 -6.44 5.77
N ARG A 71 6.16 -6.98 6.39
CA ARG A 71 7.20 -7.73 5.65
C ARG A 71 6.62 -8.90 4.87
N LYS A 72 5.77 -9.71 5.51
CA LYS A 72 5.13 -10.87 4.87
C LYS A 72 4.26 -10.43 3.70
N PHE A 73 3.50 -9.34 3.82
CA PHE A 73 2.73 -8.78 2.73
C PHE A 73 3.62 -8.36 1.56
N LEU A 74 4.62 -7.50 1.81
CA LEU A 74 5.55 -7.01 0.79
C LEU A 74 6.30 -8.15 0.10
N SER A 75 6.70 -9.20 0.84
CA SER A 75 7.39 -10.36 0.26
C SER A 75 6.58 -11.13 -0.79
N GLN A 76 5.25 -10.95 -0.83
CA GLN A 76 4.41 -11.58 -1.85
C GLN A 76 4.51 -10.87 -3.20
N PHE A 77 4.86 -9.59 -3.19
CA PHE A 77 5.02 -8.73 -4.38
C PHE A 77 6.48 -8.46 -4.73
N ALA A 78 7.41 -8.57 -3.78
CA ALA A 78 8.79 -8.19 -4.00
C ALA A 78 9.51 -9.14 -4.98
N SER A 79 10.36 -8.57 -5.84
CA SER A 79 11.32 -9.33 -6.63
C SER A 79 12.53 -9.72 -5.77
N LYS A 80 13.22 -10.81 -6.10
CA LYS A 80 14.44 -11.21 -5.40
C LYS A 80 15.51 -10.11 -5.46
N GLY A 81 16.04 -9.75 -4.30
CA GLY A 81 17.06 -8.72 -4.11
C GLY A 81 16.51 -7.30 -4.03
N GLN A 82 15.20 -7.14 -4.15
CA GLN A 82 14.56 -5.83 -4.03
C GLN A 82 14.59 -5.34 -2.58
N THR A 83 14.87 -4.05 -2.39
CA THR A 83 14.83 -3.38 -1.09
C THR A 83 13.71 -2.34 -1.07
N VAL A 84 12.78 -2.47 -0.13
CA VAL A 84 11.62 -1.58 0.03
C VAL A 84 11.53 -1.14 1.49
N PHE A 85 11.53 0.17 1.74
CA PHE A 85 11.49 0.77 3.08
C PHE A 85 12.51 0.19 4.08
N GLY A 86 13.72 -0.14 3.58
CA GLY A 86 14.81 -0.72 4.38
C GLY A 86 14.72 -2.23 4.60
N GLN A 87 13.73 -2.91 4.02
CA GLN A 87 13.61 -4.37 4.05
C GLN A 87 14.06 -4.95 2.71
N THR A 88 14.96 -5.93 2.73
CA THR A 88 15.43 -6.63 1.52
C THR A 88 14.83 -8.02 1.43
N PHE A 89 14.31 -8.39 0.26
CA PHE A 89 13.67 -9.67 0.02
C PHE A 89 14.60 -10.61 -0.75
N ASP A 90 14.69 -11.87 -0.33
CA ASP A 90 15.66 -12.85 -0.85
C ASP A 90 15.06 -13.82 -1.89
N LYS A 91 13.75 -13.69 -2.14
CA LYS A 91 12.97 -14.57 -3.02
C LYS A 91 11.96 -13.75 -3.81
N ASP A 92 11.64 -14.24 -5.01
CA ASP A 92 10.56 -13.72 -5.82
C ASP A 92 9.22 -14.08 -5.18
N GLY A 93 8.40 -13.06 -4.94
CA GLY A 93 7.05 -13.19 -4.43
C GLY A 93 6.13 -13.92 -5.40
N LYS A 94 5.03 -14.47 -4.89
CA LYS A 94 4.05 -15.17 -5.75
C LYS A 94 3.36 -14.22 -6.76
N TYR A 95 3.14 -12.96 -6.37
CA TYR A 95 2.51 -11.93 -7.21
C TYR A 95 3.52 -11.34 -8.20
N ASP A 96 4.78 -11.20 -7.79
CA ASP A 96 5.90 -10.86 -8.71
C ASP A 96 5.99 -11.86 -9.88
N LYS A 97 6.04 -13.16 -9.57
CA LYS A 97 6.06 -14.24 -10.57
C LYS A 97 4.86 -14.21 -11.51
N ALA A 98 3.74 -13.72 -11.01
CA ALA A 98 2.50 -13.60 -11.75
C ALA A 98 2.41 -12.31 -12.60
N GLY A 99 3.39 -11.42 -12.49
CA GLY A 99 3.43 -10.14 -13.20
C GLY A 99 2.55 -9.07 -12.65
N LEU A 100 2.20 -9.17 -11.37
CA LEU A 100 1.44 -8.16 -10.68
C LEU A 100 2.40 -7.18 -9.97
N ASN A 101 2.19 -5.89 -10.20
CA ASN A 101 2.95 -4.81 -9.60
C ASN A 101 2.18 -4.18 -8.44
N LEU A 102 2.91 -3.66 -7.46
CA LEU A 102 2.38 -2.89 -6.33
C LEU A 102 3.07 -1.53 -6.26
N GLU A 103 2.30 -0.46 -6.37
CA GLU A 103 2.78 0.92 -6.25
C GLU A 103 2.32 1.54 -4.93
N PHE A 104 3.25 2.17 -4.21
CA PHE A 104 2.91 3.05 -3.08
C PHE A 104 3.10 4.51 -3.49
N THR A 105 2.04 5.30 -3.36
CA THR A 105 2.04 6.72 -3.69
C THR A 105 1.36 7.54 -2.61
N SER A 106 1.47 8.86 -2.71
CA SER A 106 0.69 9.78 -1.89
C SER A 106 0.03 10.85 -2.74
N TYR A 107 -1.05 11.37 -2.19
CA TYR A 107 -1.80 12.48 -2.73
C TYR A 107 -2.09 13.45 -1.59
N ARG A 108 -2.71 14.59 -1.89
CA ARG A 108 -3.12 15.54 -0.87
C ARG A 108 -4.55 15.98 -1.11
N GLU A 109 -5.43 15.52 -0.22
CA GLU A 109 -6.82 15.97 -0.13
C GLU A 109 -7.04 16.61 1.25
N GLU A 110 -7.57 17.83 1.29
CA GLU A 110 -7.80 18.58 2.54
C GLU A 110 -9.10 18.17 3.26
N ASP A 111 -9.55 16.92 3.04
CA ASP A 111 -10.60 16.30 3.83
C ASP A 111 -9.95 15.49 4.95
N GLU A 112 -10.23 15.85 6.21
CA GLU A 112 -9.70 15.12 7.37
C GLU A 112 -10.18 13.67 7.44
N ASN A 113 -11.25 13.33 6.73
CA ASN A 113 -11.79 11.99 6.61
C ASN A 113 -11.10 11.20 5.48
N ASP A 114 -10.48 11.85 4.51
CA ASP A 114 -9.76 11.14 3.48
C ASP A 114 -8.40 10.67 4.02
N ARG A 115 -8.26 9.35 4.16
CA ARG A 115 -7.06 8.74 4.75
C ARG A 115 -6.15 8.10 3.72
N GLY A 116 -6.73 7.48 2.70
CA GLY A 116 -6.05 6.61 1.76
C GLY A 116 -7.06 6.02 0.79
N GLU A 117 -6.53 5.51 -0.30
CA GLU A 117 -7.29 4.84 -1.34
C GLU A 117 -6.44 3.73 -1.95
N THR A 118 -7.12 2.74 -2.53
CA THR A 118 -6.46 1.72 -3.33
C THR A 118 -7.19 1.56 -4.65
N GLY A 119 -6.44 1.58 -5.74
CA GLY A 119 -6.94 1.36 -7.09
C GLY A 119 -6.12 0.33 -7.86
N ASN A 120 -6.51 0.09 -9.11
CA ASN A 120 -5.77 -0.70 -10.07
C ASN A 120 -5.85 -0.05 -11.47
N ASP A 121 -4.93 -0.42 -12.36
CA ASP A 121 -4.86 0.09 -13.73
C ASP A 121 -5.63 -0.74 -14.76
N ALA A 122 -6.44 -1.72 -14.31
CA ALA A 122 -7.11 -2.73 -15.13
C ALA A 122 -6.17 -3.71 -15.89
N GLU A 123 -4.85 -3.53 -15.79
CA GLU A 123 -3.84 -4.36 -16.45
C GLU A 123 -3.16 -5.28 -15.43
N ASN A 124 -2.25 -4.75 -14.63
CA ASN A 124 -1.48 -5.54 -13.68
C ASN A 124 -0.87 -4.75 -12.52
N THR A 125 -1.23 -3.48 -12.34
CA THR A 125 -0.70 -2.65 -11.26
C THR A 125 -1.79 -2.33 -10.26
N ILE A 126 -1.48 -2.55 -8.99
CA ILE A 126 -2.29 -2.10 -7.85
C ILE A 126 -1.58 -0.89 -7.24
N THR A 127 -2.30 0.20 -7.03
CA THR A 127 -1.77 1.42 -6.42
C THR A 127 -2.40 1.64 -5.06
N VAL A 128 -1.56 1.75 -4.03
CA VAL A 128 -1.94 2.14 -2.67
C VAL A 128 -1.54 3.59 -2.45
N GLY A 129 -2.54 4.46 -2.34
CA GLY A 129 -2.40 5.88 -2.06
C GLY A 129 -2.60 6.19 -0.59
N ILE A 130 -1.71 6.98 0.00
CA ILE A 130 -1.89 7.52 1.36
C ILE A 130 -2.00 9.04 1.27
N ASN A 131 -3.09 9.61 1.81
CA ASN A 131 -3.23 11.06 1.86
C ASN A 131 -2.14 11.65 2.77
N SER A 132 -1.51 12.73 2.32
CA SER A 132 -0.42 13.43 3.00
C SER A 132 -0.88 14.56 3.90
N PHE A 133 -2.18 14.87 3.91
CA PHE A 133 -2.74 15.97 4.68
C PHE A 133 -2.45 15.84 6.19
N GLU A 134 -1.89 16.91 6.75
CA GLU A 134 -1.44 17.08 8.12
C GLU A 134 -2.57 16.99 9.14
N GLY A 135 -3.80 17.34 8.74
CA GLY A 135 -5.02 17.19 9.51
C GLY A 135 -5.71 15.86 9.22
N VAL A 136 -5.95 15.04 10.24
CA VAL A 136 -6.68 13.76 10.08
C VAL A 136 -7.67 13.54 11.20
N ALA A 137 -8.88 13.12 10.85
CA ALA A 137 -9.73 12.37 11.73
C ALA A 137 -9.13 10.98 11.88
N SER A 138 -8.74 10.57 13.07
CA SER A 138 -8.13 9.28 13.39
C SER A 138 -9.19 8.24 13.80
N GLN A 139 -8.82 6.97 13.71
CA GLN A 139 -9.65 5.82 14.07
C GLN A 139 -10.06 5.78 15.56
N ASP A 140 -9.48 6.63 16.40
CA ASP A 140 -9.84 6.80 17.82
C ASP A 140 -10.84 7.94 18.10
N ASP A 141 -11.57 8.39 17.06
CA ASP A 141 -12.60 9.44 17.10
C ASP A 141 -12.06 10.83 17.50
N LYS A 142 -10.80 11.10 17.16
CA LYS A 142 -10.13 12.37 17.43
C LYS A 142 -9.48 12.90 16.17
N SER A 143 -9.39 14.22 16.05
CA SER A 143 -8.62 14.86 14.98
C SER A 143 -7.22 15.23 15.45
N TYR A 144 -6.23 14.99 14.61
CA TYR A 144 -4.84 15.35 14.84
C TYR A 144 -4.34 16.23 13.70
N ASN A 145 -3.82 17.40 14.06
CA ASN A 145 -3.05 18.23 13.17
C ASN A 145 -1.66 18.45 13.79
N TYR A 146 -0.62 18.01 13.09
CA TYR A 146 0.74 18.10 13.58
C TYR A 146 1.45 19.41 13.25
N ASP A 147 0.87 20.28 12.42
CA ASP A 147 1.36 21.64 12.11
C ASP A 147 0.99 22.67 13.20
N ASN A 148 0.66 22.19 14.41
CA ASN A 148 0.32 23.02 15.54
C ASN A 148 1.53 23.89 15.98
N PRO A 149 1.35 25.19 16.26
CA PRO A 149 2.45 26.08 16.67
C PRO A 149 3.07 25.72 18.03
N ASN A 150 2.39 24.92 18.86
CA ASN A 150 2.95 24.40 20.11
C ASN A 150 3.74 23.10 19.85
N ALA A 151 5.07 23.16 20.04
CA ALA A 151 5.97 22.04 19.73
C ALA A 151 5.67 20.73 20.50
N VAL A 152 5.23 20.79 21.75
CA VAL A 152 4.92 19.58 22.55
C VAL A 152 3.63 18.93 22.07
N THR A 153 2.61 19.75 21.80
CA THR A 153 1.34 19.29 21.23
C THR A 153 1.56 18.74 19.81
N SER A 154 2.35 19.44 18.99
CA SER A 154 2.76 19.01 17.66
C SER A 154 3.45 17.64 17.71
N ALA A 155 4.42 17.41 18.60
CA ALA A 155 5.10 16.11 18.70
C ALA A 155 4.17 14.94 19.09
N LYS A 156 3.22 15.18 20.00
CA LYS A 156 2.20 14.17 20.37
C LYS A 156 1.24 13.90 19.22
N ASN A 157 0.73 14.96 18.59
CA ASN A 157 -0.16 14.87 17.44
C ASN A 157 0.53 14.19 16.26
N MET A 158 1.81 14.46 16.04
CA MET A 158 2.63 13.83 15.01
C MET A 158 2.67 12.32 15.18
N SER A 159 2.97 11.85 16.40
CA SER A 159 3.04 10.41 16.67
C SER A 159 1.69 9.72 16.48
N ARG A 160 0.59 10.42 16.83
CA ARG A 160 -0.78 9.95 16.63
C ARG A 160 -1.21 9.94 15.17
N TRP A 161 -0.83 10.97 14.42
CA TRP A 161 -1.03 11.08 12.99
C TRP A 161 -0.29 9.96 12.26
N ILE A 162 1.00 9.74 12.58
CA ILE A 162 1.80 8.64 12.00
C ILE A 162 1.12 7.30 12.30
N MET A 163 0.68 7.07 13.54
CA MET A 163 -0.03 5.85 13.90
C MET A 163 -1.34 5.68 13.09
N SER A 164 -2.11 6.76 12.90
CA SER A 164 -3.34 6.73 12.09
C SER A 164 -3.04 6.38 10.63
N ARG A 165 -2.05 7.02 10.01
CA ARG A 165 -1.63 6.71 8.63
C ARG A 165 -1.02 5.31 8.50
N THR A 166 -0.37 4.79 9.54
CA THR A 166 0.07 3.39 9.56
C THR A 166 -1.12 2.43 9.58
N ILE A 167 -2.18 2.70 10.35
CA ILE A 167 -3.42 1.91 10.30
C ILE A 167 -4.01 1.95 8.88
N THR A 168 -4.01 3.11 8.23
CA THR A 168 -4.44 3.24 6.84
C THR A 168 -3.58 2.41 5.89
N ALA A 169 -2.25 2.47 5.98
CA ALA A 169 -1.37 1.65 5.14
C ALA A 169 -1.66 0.14 5.29
N PHE A 170 -1.96 -0.31 6.50
CA PHE A 170 -2.42 -1.68 6.74
C PHE A 170 -3.80 -1.94 6.11
N HIS A 171 -4.77 -1.04 6.27
CA HIS A 171 -6.10 -1.18 5.68
C HIS A 171 -6.04 -1.31 4.15
N GLU A 172 -5.43 -0.32 3.49
CA GLU A 172 -5.30 -0.27 2.03
C GLU A 172 -4.57 -1.51 1.50
N SER A 173 -3.51 -1.93 2.19
CA SER A 173 -2.72 -3.08 1.76
C SER A 173 -3.43 -4.42 1.99
N PHE A 174 -4.04 -4.64 3.16
CA PHE A 174 -4.47 -5.97 3.62
C PHE A 174 -5.94 -6.26 3.31
N ILE A 175 -6.72 -5.23 2.95
CA ILE A 175 -8.06 -5.39 2.40
C ILE A 175 -7.98 -5.25 0.89
N HIS A 176 -7.74 -4.03 0.41
CA HIS A 176 -7.93 -3.71 -1.00
C HIS A 176 -6.85 -4.32 -1.88
N ALA A 177 -5.57 -4.05 -1.61
CA ALA A 177 -4.49 -4.57 -2.43
C ALA A 177 -4.36 -6.10 -2.36
N ASP A 178 -4.58 -6.72 -1.20
CA ASP A 178 -4.58 -8.18 -1.06
C ASP A 178 -5.75 -8.82 -1.83
N LEU A 179 -6.95 -8.23 -1.80
CA LEU A 179 -8.09 -8.72 -2.57
C LEU A 179 -7.90 -8.53 -4.07
N PHE A 180 -7.43 -7.37 -4.53
CA PHE A 180 -7.09 -7.16 -5.94
C PHE A 180 -6.03 -8.15 -6.41
N ALA A 181 -4.99 -8.40 -5.60
CA ALA A 181 -3.95 -9.34 -5.97
C ALA A 181 -4.47 -10.77 -6.08
N LYS A 182 -5.38 -11.18 -5.20
CA LYS A 182 -6.01 -12.51 -5.27
C LYS A 182 -6.95 -12.65 -6.45
N ASP A 183 -7.66 -11.59 -6.80
CA ASP A 183 -8.53 -11.52 -7.97
C ASP A 183 -7.69 -11.66 -9.24
N TYR A 184 -6.63 -10.86 -9.38
CA TYR A 184 -5.71 -10.99 -10.50
C TYR A 184 -5.09 -12.39 -10.64
N MET A 185 -4.90 -13.11 -9.53
CA MET A 185 -4.35 -14.47 -9.58
C MET A 185 -5.31 -15.53 -10.12
N ASP A 186 -6.62 -15.27 -10.18
CA ASP A 186 -7.58 -16.25 -10.72
C ASP A 186 -7.62 -16.25 -12.25
N ASN A 187 -7.64 -15.08 -12.88
CA ASN A 187 -7.89 -14.94 -14.32
C ASN A 187 -7.11 -13.80 -15.00
N LYS A 188 -6.18 -13.15 -14.28
CA LYS A 188 -5.37 -12.00 -14.73
C LYS A 188 -6.18 -10.74 -15.00
N LYS A 189 -7.29 -10.54 -14.28
CA LYS A 189 -8.12 -9.33 -14.35
C LYS A 189 -8.46 -8.84 -12.96
N PHE A 190 -8.90 -7.58 -12.90
CA PHE A 190 -9.51 -6.98 -11.73
C PHE A 190 -11.02 -6.86 -11.99
N ASP A 191 -11.76 -7.96 -11.77
CA ASP A 191 -13.21 -8.06 -12.02
C ASP A 191 -14.01 -8.48 -10.77
N SER A 192 -13.34 -8.51 -9.62
CA SER A 192 -13.90 -8.88 -8.32
C SER A 192 -14.53 -10.28 -8.35
N SER A 193 -14.06 -11.21 -9.18
CA SER A 193 -14.58 -12.58 -9.22
C SER A 193 -14.35 -13.33 -7.91
N ASN A 194 -13.37 -12.90 -7.12
CA ASN A 194 -13.09 -13.44 -5.79
C ASN A 194 -13.99 -12.90 -4.65
N ILE A 195 -14.93 -11.99 -4.94
CA ILE A 195 -15.84 -11.38 -3.96
C ILE A 195 -17.23 -12.04 -4.00
N LEU A 196 -17.65 -12.61 -2.87
CA LEU A 196 -18.91 -13.35 -2.77
C LEU A 196 -20.14 -12.46 -2.64
N TYR A 197 -20.01 -11.32 -1.95
CA TYR A 197 -21.11 -10.41 -1.68
C TYR A 197 -20.81 -9.01 -2.22
N LYS A 198 -21.55 -8.62 -3.26
CA LYS A 198 -21.41 -7.37 -4.01
C LYS A 198 -22.64 -6.49 -3.78
N PRO A 199 -22.72 -5.71 -2.67
CA PRO A 199 -23.84 -4.80 -2.44
C PRO A 199 -23.92 -3.75 -3.55
N LYS A 200 -25.11 -3.16 -3.76
CA LYS A 200 -25.23 -2.03 -4.69
C LYS A 200 -24.35 -0.87 -4.23
N GLY A 201 -23.59 -0.27 -5.14
CA GLY A 201 -22.67 0.83 -4.86
C GLY A 201 -21.29 0.59 -5.48
N TYR A 202 -20.28 1.24 -4.91
CA TYR A 202 -18.89 1.16 -5.36
C TYR A 202 -18.24 -0.19 -5.03
N GLU A 203 -17.30 -0.64 -5.87
CA GLU A 203 -16.56 -1.89 -5.69
C GLU A 203 -15.76 -1.94 -4.38
N SER A 204 -15.25 -0.80 -3.91
CA SER A 204 -14.58 -0.68 -2.61
C SER A 204 -15.49 -1.16 -1.45
N HIS A 205 -16.81 -0.95 -1.57
CA HIS A 205 -17.78 -1.45 -0.59
C HIS A 205 -17.94 -2.97 -0.67
N TRP A 206 -17.70 -3.59 -1.83
CA TRP A 206 -17.73 -5.05 -1.98
C TRP A 206 -16.57 -5.67 -1.20
N GLN A 207 -15.38 -5.11 -1.32
CA GLN A 207 -14.19 -5.55 -0.58
C GLN A 207 -14.36 -5.38 0.94
N HIS A 208 -14.91 -4.23 1.40
CA HIS A 208 -15.28 -4.08 2.82
C HIS A 208 -16.32 -5.10 3.28
N SER A 209 -17.32 -5.37 2.44
CA SER A 209 -18.37 -6.33 2.79
C SER A 209 -17.84 -7.76 2.84
N GLN A 210 -16.92 -8.15 1.95
CA GLN A 210 -16.23 -9.43 1.98
C GLN A 210 -15.55 -9.64 3.35
N VAL A 211 -14.86 -8.62 3.85
CA VAL A 211 -14.20 -8.68 5.15
C VAL A 211 -15.21 -8.74 6.30
N LEU A 212 -16.24 -7.90 6.27
CA LEU A 212 -17.23 -7.80 7.36
C LEU A 212 -18.11 -9.04 7.50
N TYR A 213 -18.57 -9.61 6.38
CA TYR A 213 -19.55 -10.71 6.39
C TYR A 213 -18.90 -12.09 6.33
N ASN A 214 -17.66 -12.20 5.83
CA ASN A 214 -16.94 -13.47 5.79
C ASN A 214 -15.80 -13.53 6.81
N ASN A 215 -15.80 -12.67 7.83
CA ASN A 215 -14.80 -12.63 8.91
C ASN A 215 -13.34 -12.59 8.38
N GLY A 216 -13.11 -11.80 7.33
CA GLY A 216 -11.79 -11.71 6.70
C GLY A 216 -11.38 -12.91 5.83
N ASN A 217 -12.28 -13.88 5.60
CA ASN A 217 -11.99 -15.01 4.73
C ASN A 217 -11.57 -14.53 3.33
N ASN A 218 -10.48 -15.10 2.81
CA ASN A 218 -9.77 -14.66 1.61
C ASN A 218 -8.98 -13.34 1.72
N THR A 219 -8.71 -12.81 2.92
CA THR A 219 -7.86 -11.62 3.13
C THR A 219 -6.90 -11.81 4.31
N SER A 220 -5.84 -11.00 4.35
CA SER A 220 -4.93 -10.93 5.52
C SER A 220 -5.51 -10.04 6.64
N TRP A 221 -6.67 -9.45 6.39
CA TRP A 221 -7.46 -8.67 7.34
C TRP A 221 -8.51 -9.52 8.05
N PRO A 222 -8.84 -9.28 9.33
CA PRO A 222 -8.16 -8.39 10.26
C PRO A 222 -6.90 -9.02 10.89
N THR A 223 -6.68 -10.33 10.77
CA THR A 223 -5.73 -11.08 11.61
C THR A 223 -4.29 -10.56 11.54
N ASP A 224 -3.67 -10.61 10.35
CA ASP A 224 -2.29 -10.17 10.19
C ASP A 224 -2.21 -8.63 10.30
N GLY A 225 -3.23 -7.91 9.80
CA GLY A 225 -3.32 -6.44 9.89
C GLY A 225 -3.31 -5.94 11.34
N VAL A 226 -4.17 -6.49 12.20
CA VAL A 226 -4.24 -6.16 13.63
C VAL A 226 -2.95 -6.53 14.35
N SER A 227 -2.33 -7.67 14.01
CA SER A 227 -1.05 -8.07 14.58
C SER A 227 0.05 -7.04 14.26
N GLY A 228 0.14 -6.61 13.00
CA GLY A 228 1.08 -5.58 12.57
C GLY A 228 0.82 -4.23 13.27
N ILE A 229 -0.44 -3.80 13.34
CA ILE A 229 -0.83 -2.56 14.03
C ILE A 229 -0.46 -2.61 15.53
N LYS A 230 -0.65 -3.75 16.20
CA LYS A 230 -0.22 -3.95 17.60
C LYS A 230 1.30 -3.90 17.75
N GLU A 231 2.05 -4.46 16.80
CA GLU A 231 3.51 -4.37 16.75
C GLU A 231 3.96 -2.90 16.62
N VAL A 232 3.36 -2.11 15.71
CA VAL A 232 3.67 -0.68 15.57
C VAL A 232 3.33 0.09 16.85
N ASN A 233 2.14 -0.10 17.42
CA ASN A 233 1.73 0.58 18.66
C ASN A 233 2.72 0.31 19.82
N SER A 234 3.36 -0.87 19.84
CA SER A 234 4.38 -1.19 20.84
C SER A 234 5.66 -0.34 20.70
N THR A 235 5.99 0.11 19.48
CA THR A 235 7.16 0.98 19.22
C THR A 235 6.98 2.41 19.75
N PHE A 236 5.74 2.86 19.88
CA PHE A 236 5.38 4.19 20.35
C PHE A 236 5.12 4.28 21.87
N GLY A 237 5.49 3.25 22.63
CA GLY A 237 5.19 3.21 24.07
C GLY A 237 3.71 2.92 24.37
N ARG A 238 2.96 2.33 23.41
CA ARG A 238 1.57 1.88 23.53
C ARG A 238 0.57 3.02 23.77
N PHE A 239 0.34 3.84 22.75
CA PHE A 239 -0.70 4.88 22.76
C PHE A 239 -2.11 4.34 23.01
N TYR A 240 -2.35 3.12 22.57
CA TYR A 240 -3.64 2.46 22.62
C TYR A 240 -3.53 1.10 23.30
N THR A 241 -4.58 0.73 24.03
CA THR A 241 -4.76 -0.64 24.52
C THR A 241 -5.10 -1.60 23.38
N SER A 242 -4.89 -2.91 23.57
CA SER A 242 -5.27 -3.92 22.57
C SER A 242 -6.76 -3.81 22.18
N GLY A 243 -7.65 -3.61 23.17
CA GLY A 243 -9.08 -3.47 22.91
C GLY A 243 -9.48 -2.18 22.19
N GLN A 244 -8.70 -1.10 22.31
CA GLN A 244 -8.88 0.10 21.48
C GLN A 244 -8.45 -0.18 20.04
N LEU A 245 -7.28 -0.80 19.83
CA LEU A 245 -6.83 -1.17 18.50
C LEU A 245 -7.82 -2.11 17.82
N ASP A 246 -8.31 -3.14 18.51
CA ASP A 246 -9.29 -4.10 17.99
C ASP A 246 -10.61 -3.44 17.55
N LYS A 247 -10.91 -2.21 17.99
CA LYS A 247 -12.04 -1.41 17.50
C LYS A 247 -11.64 -0.46 16.37
N MET A 248 -10.47 0.18 16.49
CA MET A 248 -9.95 1.14 15.50
C MET A 248 -9.75 0.49 14.11
N VAL A 249 -9.34 -0.77 14.11
CA VAL A 249 -9.19 -1.64 12.93
C VAL A 249 -10.53 -2.02 12.27
N TRP A 250 -11.65 -1.42 12.66
CA TRP A 250 -12.91 -1.56 11.94
C TRP A 250 -13.51 -0.20 11.55
N LYS A 251 -12.79 0.88 11.83
CA LYS A 251 -13.26 2.25 11.63
C LYS A 251 -12.63 2.86 10.37
N TYR A 252 -13.31 2.66 9.26
CA TYR A 252 -12.87 3.11 7.94
C TYR A 252 -13.92 4.00 7.30
N ASN A 253 -13.46 5.03 6.59
CA ASN A 253 -14.35 5.77 5.71
C ASN A 253 -14.68 4.89 4.49
N GLY A 254 -15.96 4.79 4.15
CA GLY A 254 -16.49 3.78 3.22
C GLY A 254 -16.82 2.42 3.85
N GLY A 255 -16.59 2.25 5.16
CA GLY A 255 -17.01 1.09 5.95
C GLY A 255 -18.24 1.40 6.79
N LYS A 256 -19.42 1.37 6.16
CA LYS A 256 -20.77 1.65 6.73
C LYS A 256 -21.04 3.12 7.12
N TYR A 257 -21.72 3.84 6.23
CA TYR A 257 -23.20 3.89 6.22
C TYR A 257 -23.70 3.55 4.82
#